data_AF-A0A0C3GUR2-F1
#
_entry.id   AF-A0A0C3GUR2-F1
#
_cell.length_a   1.000
_cell.length_b   1.000
_cell.length_c   1.000
_cell.angle_alpha   90.00
_cell.angle_beta   90.00
_cell.angle_gamma   90.00
#
_symmetry.space_group_name_H-M   'P 1'
#
loop_
_entity.id
_entity.type
_entity.pdbx_description
1 polymer ?
#
loop_
_entity_poly.entity_id
_entity_poly.type
_entity_poly.pdbx_seq_one_letter_code
_entity_poly.pdbx_strand_id
1 'polypeptide(L)' 'KPKRSSEGLMRRKDSLLKKAYEMAKFCEVDVALILPIRATGRYITYKSVDLESWPPSKEEI' A
#
# COMPACT_ATOMS: atom_id res chain seq x y z
N LYS A 1 0.96 24.65 -12.68
CA LYS A 1 1.08 23.34 -11.99
C LYS A 1 -0.33 22.82 -11.73
N PRO A 2 -0.77 21.65 -12.26
CA PRO A 2 -2.13 21.21 -11.99
C PRO A 2 -2.23 20.85 -10.51
N LYS A 3 -3.13 21.51 -9.78
CA LYS A 3 -3.60 21.09 -8.45
C LYS A 3 -4.20 19.70 -8.65
N ARG A 4 -3.42 18.63 -8.48
CA ARG A 4 -3.96 17.27 -8.37
C ARG A 4 -4.89 17.30 -7.16
N SER A 5 -6.20 17.22 -7.38
CA SER A 5 -7.17 17.22 -6.28
C SER A 5 -6.81 16.08 -5.33
N SER A 6 -6.73 16.40 -4.04
CA SER A 6 -6.50 15.42 -2.97
C SER A 6 -7.48 14.24 -3.06
N GLU A 7 -8.70 14.48 -3.54
CA GLU A 7 -9.72 13.48 -3.83
C GLU A 7 -9.25 12.38 -4.79
N GLY A 8 -8.51 12.74 -5.86
CA GLY A 8 -8.02 11.76 -6.82
C GLY A 8 -6.99 10.82 -6.22
N LEU A 9 -6.16 11.32 -5.31
CA LEU A 9 -5.19 10.50 -4.56
C LEU A 9 -5.92 9.58 -3.57
N MET A 10 -6.89 10.11 -2.83
CA MET A 10 -7.66 9.33 -1.85
C MET A 10 -8.43 8.18 -2.53
N ARG A 11 -9.13 8.45 -3.63
CA ARG A 11 -9.87 7.42 -4.38
C ARG A 11 -8.97 6.31 -4.91
N ARG A 12 -7.78 6.68 -5.42
CA ARG A 12 -6.79 5.70 -5.92
C ARG A 12 -6.16 4.91 -4.77
N LYS A 13 -5.89 5.56 -3.64
CA LYS A 13 -5.39 4.91 -2.42
C LYS A 13 -6.37 3.82 -1.97
N ASP A 14 -7.66 4.16 -1.83
CA ASP A 14 -8.67 3.19 -1.38
C ASP A 14 -8.83 2.03 -2.36
N SER A 15 -8.83 2.32 -3.66
CA SER A 15 -8.87 1.29 -4.70
C SER A 15 -7.66 0.35 -4.64
N LEU A 16 -6.47 0.88 -4.38
CA LEU A 16 -5.24 0.10 -4.31
C LEU A 16 -5.18 -0.76 -3.04
N LEU A 17 -5.62 -0.22 -1.91
CA LEU A 17 -5.78 -0.99 -0.66
C LEU A 17 -6.76 -2.15 -0.83
N LYS A 18 -7.89 -1.91 -1.50
CA LYS A 18 -8.86 -2.97 -1.81
C LYS A 18 -8.25 -4.08 -2.65
N LYS A 19 -7.49 -3.73 -3.70
CA LYS A 19 -6.79 -4.72 -4.54
C LYS A 19 -5.73 -5.51 -3.76
N ALA A 20 -4.97 -4.84 -2.89
CA ALA A 20 -3.98 -5.53 -2.05
C ALA A 20 -4.66 -6.56 -1.13
N TYR A 21 -5.81 -6.20 -0.53
CA TYR A 21 -6.63 -7.13 0.23
C TYR A 21 -7.18 -8.28 -0.62
N GLU A 22 -7.73 -7.99 -1.80
CA GLU A 22 -8.26 -9.02 -2.70
C GLU A 22 -7.17 -10.00 -3.14
N MET A 23 -5.96 -9.51 -3.47
CA MET A 23 -4.81 -10.35 -3.79
C MET A 23 -4.46 -11.28 -2.63
N ALA A 24 -4.33 -10.73 -1.42
CA ALA A 24 -4.00 -11.53 -0.24
C ALA A 24 -5.06 -12.60 0.04
N LYS A 25 -6.34 -12.22 -0.06
CA LYS A 25 -7.47 -13.11 0.24
C LYS A 25 -7.71 -14.19 -0.82
N PHE A 26 -7.67 -13.84 -2.10
CA PHE A 26 -8.10 -14.75 -3.17
C PHE A 26 -6.96 -15.51 -3.83
N CYS A 27 -5.72 -15.03 -3.70
CA CYS A 27 -4.55 -15.72 -4.22
C CYS A 27 -3.70 -16.35 -3.13
N GLU A 28 -4.08 -16.22 -1.85
CA GLU A 28 -3.38 -16.80 -0.70
C GLU A 28 -1.89 -16.41 -0.66
N VAL A 29 -1.59 -15.17 -1.01
CA VAL A 29 -0.23 -14.60 -1.01
C VAL A 29 -0.08 -13.53 0.05
N ASP A 30 1.13 -13.41 0.60
CA ASP A 30 1.43 -12.30 1.50
C ASP A 30 1.70 -11.03 0.70
N VAL A 31 1.03 -9.94 1.08
CA VAL A 31 1.07 -8.66 0.40
C VAL A 31 1.46 -7.58 1.39
N ALA A 32 2.43 -6.76 0.99
CA ALA A 32 2.72 -5.50 1.65
C ALA A 32 2.66 -4.36 0.63
N LEU A 33 2.01 -3.27 1.01
CA LEU A 33 1.92 -2.06 0.21
C LEU A 33 2.43 -0.87 1.02
N ILE A 34 3.43 -0.18 0.48
CA ILE A 34 4.01 1.02 1.06
C ILE A 34 3.82 2.17 0.08
N LEU A 35 3.07 3.20 0.48
CA LEU A 35 2.80 4.38 -0.33
C LEU A 35 3.46 5.63 0.28
N PRO A 36 4.63 6.04 -0.21
CA PRO A 36 5.24 7.30 0.19
C PRO A 36 4.52 8.50 -0.45
N ILE A 37 3.92 9.36 0.37
CA ILE A 37 3.28 10.60 -0.07
C ILE A 37 4.37 11.68 -0.20
N ARG A 38 4.87 11.87 -1.43
CA ARG A 38 5.93 12.85 -1.74
C ARG A 38 5.66 14.27 -1.24
N ALA A 39 4.39 14.67 -1.16
CA ALA A 39 4.00 16.02 -0.74
C ALA A 39 4.10 16.25 0.77
N THR A 40 3.90 15.22 1.59
CA THR A 40 3.84 15.33 3.06
C THR A 40 4.95 14.56 3.76
N GLY A 41 5.72 13.74 3.03
CA GLY A 41 6.71 12.83 3.60
C GLY A 41 6.11 11.68 4.40
N ARG A 42 4.77 11.56 4.45
CA ARG A 42 4.08 10.51 5.20
C ARG A 42 4.00 9.22 4.40
N TYR A 43 3.85 8.12 5.12
CA TYR A 43 3.65 6.80 4.55
C TYR A 43 2.25 6.30 4.88
N ILE A 44 1.64 5.63 3.92
CA ILE A 44 0.50 4.75 4.16
C ILE A 44 1.00 3.33 3.94
N THR A 45 0.77 2.47 4.91
CA THR A 45 1.17 1.07 4.86
C THR A 45 -0.05 0.17 4.94
N TYR A 46 0.04 -0.97 4.25
CA TYR A 46 -0.86 -2.10 4.39
C TYR A 46 -0.01 -3.37 4.43
N LYS A 47 -0.40 -4.28 5.31
CA LYS A 47 0.16 -5.62 5.44
C LYS A 47 -1.00 -6.60 5.48
N SER A 48 -0.91 -7.70 4.74
CA SER A 48 -1.87 -8.80 4.84
C SER A 48 -1.66 -9.65 6.09
N VAL A 49 -0.45 -9.63 6.65
CA VAL A 49 -0.06 -10.40 7.82
C VAL A 49 0.60 -9.48 8.86
N ASP A 50 0.24 -9.68 10.12
CA ASP A 50 0.77 -8.97 11.28
C ASP A 50 2.05 -9.61 11.84
N LEU A 51 2.94 -10.09 10.97
CA LEU A 51 4.26 -10.58 11.37
C LEU A 51 5.21 -9.40 11.58
N GLU A 52 5.93 -9.39 12.70
CA GLU A 52 6.95 -8.37 12.99
C GLU A 52 8.04 -8.30 11.92
N SER A 53 8.37 -9.45 11.33
CA SER A 53 9.39 -9.60 10.28
C SER A 53 8.86 -9.39 8.85
N TRP A 54 7.62 -8.91 8.68
CA TRP A 54 6.99 -8.68 7.37
C TRP A 54 6.73 -7.18 7.11
N PRO A 55 6.96 -6.63 5.89
CA PRO A 55 7.46 -7.29 4.69
C PRO A 55 8.93 -7.71 4.79
N PRO A 56 9.36 -8.67 3.95
CA PRO A 56 10.74 -9.07 3.85
C PRO A 56 11.61 -7.86 3.54
N SER A 57 12.83 -7.89 4.06
CA SER A 57 13.86 -6.91 3.75
C SER A 57 14.09 -6.86 2.23
N LYS A 58 14.67 -5.77 1.73
CA LYS A 58 14.91 -5.62 0.29
C LYS A 58 15.87 -6.70 -0.22
N GLU A 59 16.70 -7.23 0.66
CA GLU A 59 17.65 -8.30 0.43
C GLU A 59 16.99 -9.67 0.29
N GLU A 60 15.75 -9.82 0.76
CA GLU A 60 14.92 -11.02 0.70
C GLU A 60 13.89 -10.99 -0.46
N ILE A 61 13.78 -9.87 -1.19
CA ILE A 61 12.92 -9.67 -2.38
C ILE A 61 13.77 -9.75 -3.65
#